data_AF-A7RRR0-F1
#
_entry.id   AF-A7RRR0-F1
#
_cell.length_a   1.000
_cell.length_b   1.000
_cell.length_c   1.000
_cell.angle_alpha   90.00
_cell.angle_beta   90.00
_cell.angle_gamma   90.00
#
_symmetry.space_group_name_H-M   'P 1'
#
loop_
_entity.id
_entity.type
_entity.pdbx_description
1 polymer ?
#
loop_
_entity_poly.entity_id
_entity_poly.type
_entity_poly.pdbx_seq_one_letter_code
_entity_poly.pdbx_strand_id
1 'polypeptide(L)'
;VGTFYNEKSRNCSICPLGTYQDEMGQTVCKSCPSGTLTVVSGAINETLCYDTCEAGEYRHIGEGGAATCLACPIGTYQPQAFSKSCLKCPDGKSTTRVGAMSVNECK
;
A
#
# COMPACT_ATOMS: atom_id res chain seq x y z
N VAL A 1 -8.27 -15.15 -9.97
CA VAL A 1 -7.40 -14.69 -11.08
C VAL A 1 -7.46 -13.18 -11.16
N GLY A 2 -6.35 -12.45 -11.04
CA GLY A 2 -6.34 -11.00 -10.83
C GLY A 2 -6.63 -10.15 -12.08
N THR A 3 -7.48 -10.61 -12.98
CA THR A 3 -7.83 -9.92 -14.22
C THR A 3 -9.34 -9.87 -14.39
N PHE A 4 -9.82 -8.85 -15.09
CA PHE A 4 -11.21 -8.69 -15.48
C PHE A 4 -11.31 -8.43 -16.99
N TYR A 5 -12.39 -8.87 -17.61
CA TYR A 5 -12.67 -8.59 -19.01
C TYR A 5 -13.08 -7.12 -19.17
N ASN A 6 -12.25 -6.35 -19.86
CA ASN A 6 -12.52 -4.96 -20.17
C ASN A 6 -13.18 -4.87 -21.56
N GLU A 7 -14.48 -4.57 -21.57
CA GLU A 7 -15.27 -4.47 -22.80
C GLU A 7 -14.79 -3.37 -23.75
N LYS A 8 -14.23 -2.27 -23.22
CA LYS A 8 -13.71 -1.16 -24.05
C LYS A 8 -12.47 -1.59 -24.82
N SER A 9 -11.58 -2.33 -24.17
CA SER A 9 -10.34 -2.83 -24.78
C SER A 9 -10.50 -4.21 -25.42
N ARG A 10 -11.67 -4.87 -25.24
CA ARG A 10 -11.96 -6.26 -25.64
C ARG A 10 -10.86 -7.25 -25.24
N ASN A 11 -10.31 -7.06 -24.04
CA ASN A 11 -9.17 -7.80 -23.51
C ASN A 11 -9.30 -7.97 -21.98
N CYS A 12 -8.68 -9.02 -21.43
CA CYS A 12 -8.47 -9.18 -20.00
C CYS A 12 -7.45 -8.17 -19.48
N SER A 13 -7.92 -7.21 -18.67
CA SER A 13 -7.09 -6.22 -18.00
C SER A 13 -6.82 -6.65 -16.56
N ILE A 14 -5.66 -6.30 -16.01
CA ILE A 14 -5.35 -6.57 -14.60
C ILE A 14 -6.23 -5.74 -13.68
N CYS A 15 -6.60 -6.30 -12.53
CA CYS A 15 -7.34 -5.57 -11.51
C CYS A 15 -6.53 -4.38 -10.99
N PRO A 16 -7.10 -3.16 -10.95
CA PRO A 16 -6.42 -2.00 -10.41
C PRO A 16 -6.16 -2.14 -8.90
N LEU A 17 -5.30 -1.26 -8.38
CA LEU A 17 -5.03 -1.17 -6.94
C LEU A 17 -6.33 -0.98 -6.15
N GLY A 18 -6.41 -1.62 -4.97
CA GLY A 18 -7.62 -1.65 -4.16
C GLY A 18 -8.68 -2.64 -4.62
N THR A 19 -8.40 -3.43 -5.66
CA THR A 19 -9.31 -4.46 -6.16
C THR A 19 -8.57 -5.77 -6.42
N TYR A 20 -9.30 -6.87 -6.30
CA TYR A 20 -8.84 -8.23 -6.56
C TYR A 20 -9.86 -9.00 -7.39
N GLN A 21 -9.44 -10.12 -7.96
CA GLN A 21 -10.36 -11.05 -8.59
C GLN A 21 -9.87 -12.47 -8.37
N ASP A 22 -10.74 -13.33 -7.87
CA ASP A 22 -10.49 -14.75 -7.60
C ASP A 22 -11.12 -15.65 -8.67
N GLU A 23 -12.15 -15.19 -9.38
CA GLU A 23 -12.94 -15.95 -10.35
C GLU A 23 -12.62 -15.59 -11.81
N MET A 24 -12.65 -16.57 -12.72
CA MET A 24 -12.43 -16.34 -14.16
C MET A 24 -13.68 -15.78 -14.85
N GLY A 25 -13.48 -15.04 -15.94
CA GLY A 25 -14.57 -14.57 -16.80
C GLY A 25 -15.35 -13.36 -16.27
N GLN A 26 -14.86 -12.75 -15.18
CA GLN A 26 -15.51 -11.59 -14.58
C GLN A 26 -15.23 -10.30 -15.36
N THR A 27 -16.22 -9.42 -15.46
CA THR A 27 -16.10 -8.10 -16.12
C THR A 27 -15.74 -6.98 -15.16
N VAL A 28 -15.68 -7.27 -13.86
CA VAL A 28 -15.37 -6.33 -12.78
C VAL A 28 -14.49 -7.00 -11.74
N CYS A 29 -13.63 -6.21 -11.08
CA CYS A 29 -12.83 -6.67 -9.94
C CYS A 29 -13.58 -6.40 -8.62
N LYS A 30 -13.45 -7.31 -7.67
CA LYS A 30 -13.98 -7.16 -6.31
C LYS A 30 -13.14 -6.12 -5.57
N SER A 31 -13.79 -5.20 -4.85
CA SER A 31 -13.10 -4.20 -4.03
C SER A 31 -12.59 -4.82 -2.74
N CYS A 32 -11.44 -4.35 -2.26
CA CYS A 32 -10.97 -4.69 -0.92
C CYS A 32 -11.92 -4.19 0.17
N PRO A 33 -12.04 -4.90 1.31
CA PRO A 33 -12.83 -4.46 2.45
C PRO A 33 -12.31 -3.13 3.04
N SER A 34 -13.20 -2.39 3.70
CA SER A 34 -12.95 -1.02 4.18
C SER A 34 -11.65 -0.89 4.99
N GLY A 35 -10.80 0.06 4.59
CA GLY A 35 -9.52 0.32 5.24
C GLY A 35 -8.34 -0.51 4.71
N THR A 36 -8.58 -1.38 3.71
CA THR A 36 -7.53 -2.19 3.10
C THR A 36 -7.38 -1.89 1.60
N LEU A 37 -6.19 -2.10 1.06
CA LEU A 37 -5.91 -1.98 -0.37
C LEU A 37 -4.97 -3.08 -0.84
N THR A 38 -5.13 -3.47 -2.11
CA THR A 38 -4.14 -4.32 -2.76
C THR A 38 -2.85 -3.56 -2.97
N VAL A 39 -1.74 -4.27 -2.74
CA VAL A 39 -0.40 -3.70 -2.76
C VAL A 39 0.19 -3.62 -4.16
N VAL A 40 -0.30 -4.51 -5.02
CA VAL A 40 0.00 -4.62 -6.44
C VAL A 40 -1.31 -4.75 -7.20
N SER A 41 -1.33 -4.21 -8.41
CA SER A 41 -2.38 -4.54 -9.37
C SER A 41 -2.35 -6.02 -9.70
N GLY A 42 -3.50 -6.59 -10.04
CA GLY A 42 -3.61 -8.00 -10.37
C GLY A 42 -3.71 -8.93 -9.17
N ALA A 43 -4.20 -8.44 -8.03
CA ALA A 43 -4.46 -9.26 -6.87
C ALA A 43 -5.44 -10.39 -7.20
N ILE A 44 -5.06 -11.61 -6.84
CA ILE A 44 -5.78 -12.83 -7.17
C ILE A 44 -6.80 -13.25 -6.11
N ASN A 45 -6.79 -12.63 -4.92
CA ASN A 45 -7.66 -12.95 -3.81
C ASN A 45 -7.71 -11.80 -2.79
N GLU A 46 -8.70 -11.81 -1.91
CA GLU A 46 -8.90 -10.84 -0.83
C GLU A 46 -7.76 -10.84 0.18
N THR A 47 -7.07 -11.97 0.36
CA THR A 47 -5.90 -12.07 1.27
C THR A 47 -4.72 -11.17 0.86
N LEU A 48 -4.78 -10.58 -0.34
CA LEU A 48 -3.81 -9.59 -0.83
C LEU A 48 -4.28 -8.14 -0.60
N CYS A 49 -5.40 -7.95 0.08
CA CYS A 49 -5.85 -6.66 0.62
C CYS A 49 -5.19 -6.46 1.98
N TYR A 50 -4.29 -5.49 2.06
CA TYR A 50 -3.54 -5.18 3.27
C TYR A 50 -4.01 -3.87 3.87
N ASP A 51 -3.89 -3.75 5.19
CA ASP A 51 -4.14 -2.50 5.88
C ASP A 51 -3.33 -1.34 5.31
N THR A 52 -3.95 -0.18 5.35
CA THR A 52 -3.37 1.04 4.81
C THR A 52 -2.57 1.70 5.90
N CYS A 53 -1.25 1.78 5.72
CA CYS A 53 -0.37 2.34 6.72
C CYS A 53 -0.74 3.79 7.02
N GLU A 54 -0.83 4.13 8.30
CA GLU A 54 -1.21 5.46 8.74
C GLU A 54 -0.05 6.44 8.57
N ALA A 55 -0.29 7.72 8.87
CA ALA A 55 0.82 8.67 8.97
C ALA A 55 1.82 8.18 10.02
N GLY A 56 3.10 8.40 9.76
CA GLY A 56 4.20 7.89 10.58
C GLY A 56 4.61 6.46 10.25
N GLU A 57 3.91 5.78 9.35
CA GLU A 57 4.23 4.43 8.92
C GLU A 57 4.51 4.36 7.43
N TYR A 58 5.20 3.30 7.02
CA TYR A 58 5.39 2.97 5.63
C TYR A 58 5.12 1.49 5.39
N ARG A 59 4.66 1.21 4.19
CA ARG A 59 4.44 -0.16 3.75
C ARG A 59 5.76 -0.86 3.46
N HIS A 60 6.05 -1.91 4.22
CA HIS A 60 7.16 -2.81 4.02
C HIS A 60 6.66 -4.14 3.45
N ILE A 61 7.30 -4.62 2.38
CA ILE A 61 7.01 -5.95 1.81
C ILE A 61 8.10 -6.90 2.29
N GLY A 62 7.71 -7.80 3.20
CA GLY A 62 8.62 -8.80 3.75
C GLY A 62 8.91 -9.94 2.78
N GLU A 63 9.83 -10.82 3.17
CA GLU A 63 10.12 -12.05 2.44
C GLU A 63 8.85 -12.91 2.35
N GLY A 64 8.44 -13.27 1.13
CA GLY A 64 7.17 -13.96 0.87
C GLY A 64 6.01 -13.06 0.40
N GLY A 65 6.25 -11.76 0.25
CA GLY A 65 5.26 -10.84 -0.37
C GLY A 65 4.17 -10.34 0.57
N ALA A 66 4.24 -10.69 1.85
CA ALA A 66 3.38 -10.13 2.88
C ALA A 66 3.69 -8.64 3.08
N ALA A 67 2.67 -7.80 3.03
CA ALA A 67 2.81 -6.38 3.33
C ALA A 67 2.48 -6.12 4.80
N THR A 68 3.36 -5.39 5.47
CA THR A 68 3.20 -4.93 6.85
C THR A 68 3.43 -3.43 6.91
N CYS A 69 2.73 -2.75 7.81
CA CYS A 69 3.01 -1.37 8.13
C CYS A 69 4.09 -1.30 9.22
N LEU A 70 5.18 -0.61 8.91
CA LEU A 70 6.26 -0.38 9.85
C LEU A 70 6.34 1.11 10.17
N ALA A 71 6.53 1.43 11.45
CA ALA A 71 6.80 2.78 11.89
C ALA A 71 8.06 3.33 11.20
N CYS A 72 8.03 4.60 10.81
CA CYS A 72 9.18 5.27 10.20
C CYS A 72 10.37 5.24 11.15
N PRO A 73 11.55 4.76 10.71
CA PRO A 73 12.73 4.69 11.56
C PRO A 73 13.22 6.09 11.97
N ILE A 74 14.04 6.13 13.02
CA ILE A 74 14.71 7.35 13.49
C ILE A 74 15.44 8.03 12.32
N GLY A 75 15.28 9.35 12.22
CA GLY A 75 15.81 10.15 11.12
C GLY A 75 14.90 10.25 9.90
N THR A 76 13.70 9.67 9.97
CA THR A 76 12.70 9.72 8.91
C THR A 76 11.30 10.00 9.45
N TYR A 77 10.41 10.52 8.60
CA TYR A 77 9.02 10.82 8.92
C TYR A 77 8.09 10.54 7.72
N GLN A 78 6.78 10.41 7.94
CA GLN A 78 5.80 10.24 6.87
C GLN A 78 4.46 10.92 7.19
N PRO A 79 4.11 12.04 6.51
CA PRO A 79 2.84 12.74 6.78
C PRO A 79 1.62 12.16 6.08
N GLN A 80 1.80 11.34 5.05
CA GLN A 80 0.71 10.78 4.26
C GLN A 80 0.48 9.32 4.64
N ALA A 81 -0.79 8.97 4.85
CA ALA A 81 -1.21 7.58 4.86
C ALA A 81 -0.95 6.93 3.49
N PHE A 82 -0.99 5.60 3.43
CA PHE A 82 -0.77 4.81 2.21
C PHE A 82 0.66 4.89 1.64
N SER A 83 1.61 5.38 2.42
CA SER A 83 2.96 5.56 1.92
C SER A 83 3.73 4.25 1.79
N LYS A 84 4.63 4.19 0.80
CA LYS A 84 5.53 3.07 0.55
C LYS A 84 6.92 3.27 1.16
N SER A 85 7.21 4.47 1.65
CA SER A 85 8.53 4.83 2.19
C SER A 85 8.46 6.04 3.10
N CYS A 86 9.40 6.15 4.03
CA CYS A 86 9.55 7.34 4.86
C CYS A 86 10.44 8.39 4.20
N LEU A 87 10.12 9.66 4.43
CA LEU A 87 10.92 10.81 4.01
C LEU A 87 12.05 11.03 5.01
N LYS A 88 13.26 11.31 4.54
CA LYS A 88 14.38 11.65 5.41
C LYS A 88 14.19 13.04 6.01
N CYS A 89 14.61 13.23 7.25
CA CYS A 89 14.68 14.54 7.86
C CYS A 89 15.64 15.47 7.09
N PRO A 90 15.26 16.74 6.86
CA PRO A 90 16.11 17.73 6.20
C PRO A 90 17.25 18.22 7.12
N ASP A 91 18.26 18.85 6.53
CA ASP A 91 19.33 19.57 7.24
C ASP A 91 20.13 18.75 8.27
N GLY A 92 20.22 17.43 8.08
CA GLY A 92 20.91 16.53 9.01
C GLY A 92 20.21 16.35 10.36
N LYS A 93 18.98 16.86 10.49
CA LYS A 93 18.13 16.66 11.67
C LYS A 93 17.70 15.21 11.79
N SER A 94 17.23 14.82 12.98
CA SER A 94 16.72 13.48 13.21
C SER A 94 15.47 13.50 14.09
N THR A 95 14.63 12.49 13.92
CA THR A 95 13.48 12.28 14.80
C THR A 95 13.94 11.65 16.11
N THR A 96 13.33 12.01 17.23
CA THR A 96 13.71 11.44 18.55
C THR A 96 13.08 10.07 18.81
N ARG A 97 12.09 9.69 18.00
CA ARG A 97 11.36 8.42 18.09
C ARG A 97 11.02 7.91 16.70
N VAL A 98 10.76 6.61 16.61
CA VAL A 98 10.15 6.00 15.43
C VAL A 98 8.70 6.49 15.27
N GLY A 99 8.15 6.36 14.06
CA GLY A 99 6.75 6.67 13.80
C GLY A 99 6.46 8.16 13.61
N ALA A 100 7.47 8.97 13.25
CA ALA A 100 7.27 10.40 13.09
C ALA A 100 6.35 10.71 11.91
N MET A 101 5.33 11.51 12.17
CA MET A 101 4.28 11.85 11.21
C MET A 101 4.61 13.16 10.48
N SER A 102 5.48 14.01 11.04
CA SER A 102 5.74 15.33 10.47
C SER A 102 7.22 15.71 10.49
N VAL A 103 7.60 16.55 9.53
CA VAL A 103 8.93 17.17 9.48
C VAL A 103 9.24 17.98 10.74
N ASN A 104 8.21 18.49 11.43
CA ASN A 104 8.36 19.23 12.68
C ASN A 104 8.91 18.38 13.83
N GLU A 105 8.85 17.05 13.71
CA GLU A 105 9.46 16.12 14.66
C GLU A 105 10.96 15.90 14.40
N CYS A 106 11.49 16.38 13.27
CA CYS A 106 12.93 16.40 12.98
C CYS A 106 13.59 17.55 13.76
N LYS A 107 14.48 17.21 14.69
CA LYS A 107 15.21 18.16 15.53
C LYS A 107 16.70 18.14 15.24
#